data_AF-A0A1Z8VVF4-F1
#
_entry.id   AF-A0A1Z8VVF4-F1
#
_cell.length_a   1.000
_cell.length_b   1.000
_cell.length_c   1.000
_cell.angle_alpha   90.00
_cell.angle_beta   90.00
_cell.angle_gamma   90.00
#
_symmetry.space_group_name_H-M   'P 1'
#
loop_
_entity.id
_entity.type
_entity.pdbx_description
1 polymer ?
#
loop_
_entity_poly.entity_id
_entity_poly.type
_entity_poly.pdbx_seq_one_letter_code
_entity_poly.pdbx_strand_id
1 'polypeptide(L)'
;MNIQCPNCDTIFDLPNPEKSNKKYKCSVCQHIWLEKSNNYVNKKNNKSNFNKIIILNIVILLLVLFAFIFFREQLENIDSHWKNFYLLFDRLIPI
;
A
#
# COMPACT_ATOMS: atom_id res chain seq x y z
N MET A 1 -16.37 15.24 -5.69
CA MET A 1 -15.63 16.41 -5.15
C MET A 1 -16.65 17.49 -4.86
N ASN A 2 -16.52 18.17 -3.74
CA ASN A 2 -17.53 19.14 -3.30
C ASN A 2 -17.00 20.54 -3.59
N ILE A 3 -17.81 21.37 -4.23
CA ILE A 3 -17.48 22.78 -4.46
C ILE A 3 -18.32 23.66 -3.54
N GLN A 4 -17.71 24.68 -2.97
CA GLN A 4 -18.38 25.68 -2.16
C GLN A 4 -18.50 26.98 -2.94
N CYS A 5 -19.68 27.60 -2.90
CA CYS A 5 -19.87 28.92 -3.47
C CYS A 5 -19.19 29.99 -2.60
N PRO A 6 -18.31 30.85 -3.15
CA PRO A 6 -17.59 31.86 -2.35
C PRO A 6 -18.47 33.01 -1.83
N ASN A 7 -19.73 33.10 -2.29
CA ASN A 7 -20.63 34.19 -1.92
C ASN A 7 -21.70 33.80 -0.89
N CYS A 8 -22.06 32.52 -0.80
CA CYS A 8 -23.16 32.06 0.06
C CYS A 8 -22.85 30.76 0.81
N ASP A 9 -21.61 30.28 0.73
CA ASP A 9 -21.10 29.08 1.40
C ASP A 9 -21.89 27.79 1.16
N THR A 10 -22.80 27.79 0.18
CA THR A 10 -23.55 26.59 -0.19
C THR A 10 -22.61 25.58 -0.84
N ILE A 11 -22.70 24.33 -0.40
CA ILE A 11 -21.89 23.20 -0.84
C ILE A 11 -22.66 22.42 -1.91
N PHE A 12 -22.00 22.11 -3.02
CA PHE A 12 -22.56 21.32 -4.12
C PHE A 12 -21.69 20.10 -4.40
N ASP A 13 -22.32 18.93 -4.54
CA ASP A 13 -21.65 17.70 -4.95
C ASP A 13 -21.54 17.65 -6.47
N LEU A 14 -20.30 17.63 -7.00
CA LEU A 14 -20.05 17.48 -8.43
C LEU A 14 -19.59 16.06 -8.77
N PRO A 15 -20.25 15.42 -9.77
CA PRO A 15 -19.96 14.03 -10.13
C PRO A 15 -18.69 13.84 -10.97
N ASN A 16 -18.12 14.86 -11.64
CA ASN A 16 -16.88 14.66 -12.41
C ASN A 16 -16.04 15.95 -12.68
N PRO A 17 -14.77 16.03 -12.24
CA PRO A 17 -13.89 17.19 -12.45
C PRO A 17 -13.13 17.23 -13.80
N GLU A 18 -13.43 16.34 -14.75
CA GLU A 18 -12.64 16.12 -15.97
C GLU A 18 -12.43 17.31 -16.96
N LYS A 19 -12.98 18.51 -16.72
CA LYS A 19 -12.69 19.68 -17.57
C LYS A 19 -12.16 20.83 -16.75
N SER A 20 -10.92 21.22 -17.00
CA SER A 20 -10.35 22.48 -16.54
C SER A 20 -11.09 23.66 -17.19
N ASN A 21 -11.18 24.78 -16.47
CA ASN A 21 -11.86 26.02 -16.88
C ASN A 21 -13.39 25.98 -16.94
N LYS A 22 -14.05 25.23 -16.05
CA LYS A 22 -15.50 25.32 -15.88
C LYS A 22 -15.89 26.64 -15.19
N LYS A 23 -16.92 27.30 -15.73
CA LYS A 23 -17.65 28.37 -15.03
C LYS A 23 -18.76 27.71 -14.21
N TYR A 24 -18.80 27.99 -12.91
CA TYR A 24 -19.87 27.57 -12.03
C TYR A 24 -20.82 28.73 -11.78
N LYS A 25 -22.12 28.45 -11.75
CA LYS A 25 -23.16 29.37 -11.33
C LYS A 25 -23.86 28.79 -10.11
N CYS A 26 -23.90 29.55 -9.01
CA CYS A 26 -24.63 29.14 -7.82
C CYS A 26 -26.14 29.14 -8.10
N SER A 27 -26.85 28.08 -7.71
CA SER A 27 -28.32 28.05 -7.79
C SER A 27 -28.99 28.97 -6.77
N VAL A 28 -28.34 29.22 -5.62
CA VAL A 28 -28.89 30.01 -4.51
C VAL A 28 -28.68 31.51 -4.71
N CYS A 29 -27.43 31.94 -4.88
CA CYS A 29 -27.09 33.36 -4.98
C CYS A 29 -26.78 33.85 -6.40
N GLN A 30 -26.90 32.98 -7.41
CA GLN A 30 -26.61 33.27 -8.82
C GLN A 30 -25.18 33.75 -9.14
N HIS A 31 -24.29 33.78 -8.15
CA HIS A 31 -22.89 34.15 -8.33
C HIS A 31 -22.20 33.22 -9.31
N ILE A 32 -21.43 33.80 -10.24
CA ILE A 32 -20.68 33.06 -11.26
C ILE A 32 -19.20 33.16 -10.93
N TRP A 33 -18.52 32.03 -10.78
CA TRP A 33 -17.07 32.00 -10.58
C TRP A 33 -16.43 30.96 -11.49
N LEU A 34 -15.16 31.22 -11.82
CA LEU A 34 -14.32 30.28 -12.56
C LEU A 34 -13.66 29.34 -11.56
N GLU A 35 -13.67 28.04 -11.87
CA GLU A 35 -12.78 27.10 -11.20
C GLU A 35 -11.35 27.55 -11.47
N LYS A 36 -10.66 28.09 -10.47
CA LYS A 36 -9.21 28.19 -10.54
C LYS A 36 -8.73 26.75 -10.65
N SER A 37 -8.30 26.37 -11.86
CA SER A 37 -7.47 25.20 -12.07
C SER A 37 -6.29 25.36 -11.12
N ASN A 38 -6.41 24.70 -9.97
CA ASN A 38 -5.29 24.44 -9.08
C ASN A 38 -4.44 23.42 -9.82
N ASN A 39 -3.71 23.89 -10.84
CA ASN A 39 -2.47 23.27 -11.31
C ASN A 39 -1.42 23.41 -10.20
N TYR A 40 -1.75 23.00 -8.97
CA TYR A 40 -0.73 22.55 -8.04
C TYR A 40 -0.27 21.22 -8.60
N VAL A 41 0.85 21.32 -9.30
CA VAL A 41 1.77 20.25 -9.63
C VAL A 41 1.94 19.37 -8.37
N ASN A 42 1.07 18.37 -8.20
CA ASN A 42 1.23 17.29 -7.23
C ASN A 42 2.29 16.30 -7.76
N LYS A 43 3.44 16.83 -8.19
CA LYS A 43 4.63 16.08 -8.61
C LYS A 43 5.73 16.24 -7.57
N LYS A 44 5.37 16.20 -6.29
CA LYS A 44 6.29 16.02 -5.16
C LYS A 44 5.52 15.23 -4.10
N ASN A 45 5.76 13.92 -4.03
CA ASN A 45 5.82 13.12 -2.79
C ASN A 45 5.75 11.61 -2.99
N ASN A 46 5.45 11.09 -4.19
CA ASN A 46 5.44 9.63 -4.39
C ASN A 46 6.83 8.98 -4.40
N LYS A 47 7.93 9.74 -4.56
CA LYS A 47 9.29 9.15 -4.57
C LYS A 47 9.79 8.74 -3.18
N SER A 48 9.18 9.25 -2.11
CA SER A 48 9.57 8.96 -0.72
C SER A 48 9.07 7.59 -0.22
N ASN A 49 7.88 7.15 -0.65
CA ASN A 49 7.28 5.92 -0.13
C ASN A 49 7.91 4.65 -0.72
N PHE A 50 8.31 4.66 -1.99
CA PHE A 50 8.96 3.50 -2.60
C PHE A 50 10.30 3.15 -1.94
N ASN A 51 11.11 4.16 -1.58
CA ASN A 51 12.39 3.92 -0.90
C ASN A 51 12.19 3.23 0.46
N LYS A 52 11.15 3.60 1.22
CA LYS A 52 10.85 2.96 2.51
C LYS A 52 10.43 1.49 2.34
N ILE A 53 9.62 1.19 1.34
CA ILE A 53 9.19 -0.19 1.03
C ILE A 53 10.38 -1.05 0.60
N ILE A 54 11.28 -0.51 -0.22
CA ILE A 54 12.50 -1.20 -0.65
C ILE A 54 13.41 -1.50 0.55
N ILE A 55 13.64 -0.53 1.43
CA ILE A 55 14.47 -0.71 2.64
C ILE A 55 13.83 -1.77 3.56
N LEU A 56 12.51 -1.71 3.77
CA LEU A 56 11.81 -2.68 4.62
C LEU A 56 11.99 -4.12 4.09
N ASN A 57 11.82 -4.32 2.78
CA ASN A 57 12.00 -5.64 2.17
C ASN A 57 13.44 -6.15 2.28
N ILE A 58 14.44 -5.29 2.09
CA ILE A 58 15.85 -5.67 2.25
C ILE A 58 16.14 -6.08 3.70
N VAL A 59 15.61 -5.35 4.68
CA VAL A 59 15.78 -5.67 6.10
C VAL A 59 15.14 -7.01 6.44
N ILE A 60 13.92 -7.28 5.97
CA ILE A 60 13.24 -8.56 6.19
C ILE A 60 14.07 -9.71 5.59
N LEU A 61 14.56 -9.54 4.36
CA LEU A 61 15.36 -10.56 3.68
C LEU A 61 16.66 -10.86 4.45
N LEU A 62 17.35 -9.82 4.93
CA LEU A 62 18.52 -9.97 5.80
C LEU A 62 18.19 -10.72 7.09
N LEU A 63 17.05 -10.39 7.73
CA LEU A 63 16.62 -11.01 8.98
C LEU A 63 16.36 -12.51 8.79
N VAL A 64 15.73 -12.89 7.67
CA VAL A 64 15.53 -14.29 7.30
C VAL A 64 16.87 -15.01 7.08
N LEU A 65 17.80 -14.42 6.34
CA LEU A 65 19.13 -15.01 6.15
C LEU A 65 19.89 -15.18 7.47
N PHE A 66 19.82 -14.20 8.36
CA PHE A 66 20.40 -14.30 9.70
C PHE A 66 19.77 -15.42 10.52
N ALA A 67 18.44 -15.56 10.48
CA ALA A 67 17.76 -16.66 11.14
C ALA A 67 18.21 -18.01 10.57
N PHE A 68 18.30 -18.17 9.25
CA PHE A 68 18.81 -19.40 8.65
C PHE A 68 20.23 -19.77 9.11
N ILE A 69 21.12 -18.77 9.24
CA ILE A 69 22.49 -19.00 9.72
C ILE A 69 22.50 -19.37 11.21
N PHE A 70 21.74 -18.64 12.04
CA PHE A 70 21.70 -18.86 13.49
C PHE A 70 21.05 -20.19 13.86
N PHE A 71 19.96 -20.55 13.19
CA PHE A 71 19.21 -21.79 13.40
C PHE A 71 19.78 -22.97 12.59
N ARG A 72 20.92 -22.82 11.90
CA ARG A 72 21.49 -23.85 11.01
C ARG A 72 21.65 -25.21 11.68
N GLU A 73 22.20 -25.22 12.89
CA GLU A 73 22.47 -26.45 13.64
C GLU A 73 21.16 -27.15 14.07
N GLN A 74 20.14 -26.36 14.41
CA GLN A 74 18.81 -26.88 14.76
C GLN A 74 18.08 -27.40 13.52
N LEU A 75 18.22 -26.74 12.37
CA LEU A 75 17.69 -27.18 11.08
C LEU A 75 18.33 -28.49 10.62
N GLU A 76 19.63 -28.67 10.83
CA GLU A 76 20.35 -29.91 10.55
C GLU A 76 19.86 -31.06 11.45
N ASN A 77 19.58 -30.76 12.72
CA ASN A 77 19.00 -31.74 13.64
C ASN A 77 17.56 -32.12 13.27
N ILE A 78 16.77 -31.17 12.75
CA ILE A 78 15.40 -31.43 12.28
C ILE A 78 15.40 -32.48 11.16
N ASP A 79 16.33 -32.40 10.20
CA ASP A 79 16.43 -33.37 9.10
C ASP A 79 16.73 -34.79 9.61
N SER A 80 17.66 -34.92 10.56
CA SER A 80 17.99 -36.21 11.17
C SER A 80 16.80 -36.81 11.94
N HIS A 81 16.03 -35.97 12.64
CA HIS A 81 14.83 -36.38 13.35
C HIS A 81 13.70 -36.80 12.41
N TRP A 82 13.47 -36.08 11.31
CA TRP A 82 12.49 -36.47 10.29
C TRP A 82 12.84 -37.79 9.63
N LYS A 83 14.13 -38.03 9.35
CA LYS A 83 14.60 -39.31 8.80
C LYS A 83 14.35 -40.47 9.75
N ASN A 84 14.66 -40.29 11.05
CA ASN A 84 14.36 -41.31 12.06
C ASN A 84 12.87 -41.55 12.24
N PHE A 85 12.06 -40.48 12.18
CA PHE A 85 10.61 -40.58 12.23
C PHE A 85 10.08 -41.36 11.02
N TYR A 86 10.53 -41.05 9.81
CA TYR A 86 10.15 -41.76 8.60
C TYR A 86 10.50 -43.25 8.69
N LEU A 87 11.72 -43.59 9.13
CA LEU A 87 12.14 -44.98 9.37
C LEU A 87 11.31 -45.69 10.44
N LEU A 88 10.82 -44.95 11.44
CA LEU A 88 9.92 -45.48 12.46
C LEU A 88 8.57 -45.84 11.85
N PHE A 89 7.97 -44.96 11.04
CA PHE A 89 6.72 -45.27 10.32
C PHE A 89 6.89 -46.44 9.36
N ASP A 90 7.99 -46.49 8.63
CA ASP A 90 8.31 -47.57 7.68
C ASP A 90 8.42 -48.93 8.39
N ARG A 91 8.93 -48.95 9.63
CA ARG A 91 8.97 -50.16 10.48
C ARG A 91 7.63 -50.49 11.14
N LEU A 92 6.74 -49.52 11.31
CA LEU A 92 5.42 -49.72 11.94
C LEU A 92 4.35 -50.21 10.96
N ILE A 93 4.56 -50.08 9.66
CA ILE A 93 3.70 -50.67 8.64
C ILE A 93 4.26 -52.08 8.35
N PRO A 94 3.69 -53.14 8.94
CA PRO A 94 4.05 -54.50 8.53
C PRO A 94 3.60 -54.69 7.08
N ILE A 95 4.50 -55.21 6.24
CA ILE A 95 4.18 -55.72 4.89
C ILE A 95 3.19 -56.86 5.02
#